data_AF-A0A8I3WH13-F1
#
_entry.id   AF-A0A8I3WH13-F1
#
_cell.length_a   1.000
_cell.length_b   1.000
_cell.length_c   1.000
_cell.angle_alpha   90.00
_cell.angle_beta   90.00
_cell.angle_gamma   90.00
#
_symmetry.space_group_name_H-M   'P 1'
#
loop_
_entity.id
_entity.type
_entity.pdbx_description
1 polymer ?
#
loop_
_entity_poly.entity_id
_entity_poly.type
_entity_poly.pdbx_seq_one_letter_code
_entity_poly.pdbx_strand_id
1 'polypeptide(L)'
;MSCGNEFVETLKKIGYPKADNLNGEDFDWLFEGAEDESFLKWFCGTVNEQNVLSERELEAFSILQKSGKPILEGTALDEALKTCKTSDLKTPRLDDKELDRLEDEVQTLLKLKNLKIQRRNKCQLMASVTSHKSLRLNAKEEAAIRKLKQSQGILNAVNTKIRNELQALTDEVTELMRFFRHSNLGQETNQLVFLSQFSLEKYLSQEEQSTAALTLYTKKQFLQGIHEVVESSNEDNFQLLDIQTPSICDNQEILEERRLEMARLQLAYICAQHQLIHLKASNLSMKASIKWAEENLHSLSSKAVDKENLDAKISSLTSEIKKFEEQITQIKDKSLPAVVRENAQLLNMPMVKGDFDLQIAKQDYYTARQELVLNQLIKQKASFELLQLSYEIELRKHWDIYHQLENLVQELGQSNLMLYKQLEMLTDPSVSQQINPRNTIDTKDHSTHRLYQLLEGENKKKELFLTHGNLEEV
;
A
#
# COMPACT_ATOMS: atom_id res chain seq x y z
N MET A 1 69.44 -38.87 2.55
CA MET A 1 70.70 -39.59 2.22
C MET A 1 70.88 -39.35 0.74
N SER A 2 71.78 -38.45 0.36
CA SER A 2 72.00 -38.09 -1.05
C SER A 2 72.80 -39.21 -1.69
N CYS A 3 72.15 -40.03 -2.53
CA CYS A 3 72.78 -41.14 -3.22
C CYS A 3 73.77 -40.66 -4.30
N GLY A 4 73.56 -39.46 -4.83
CA GLY A 4 74.46 -38.79 -5.75
C GLY A 4 75.80 -38.38 -5.11
N ASN A 5 75.82 -38.02 -3.81
CA ASN A 5 77.09 -37.78 -3.10
C ASN A 5 77.91 -39.08 -2.93
N GLU A 6 77.29 -40.21 -2.65
CA GLU A 6 77.98 -41.51 -2.58
C GLU A 6 78.59 -41.89 -3.95
N PHE A 7 77.89 -41.56 -5.03
CA PHE A 7 78.39 -41.75 -6.39
C PHE A 7 79.63 -40.90 -6.69
N VAL A 8 79.60 -39.60 -6.37
CA VAL A 8 80.77 -38.73 -6.58
C VAL A 8 81.95 -39.14 -5.68
N GLU A 9 81.70 -39.58 -4.45
CA GLU A 9 82.77 -40.11 -3.58
C GLU A 9 83.41 -41.38 -4.15
N THR A 10 82.64 -42.29 -4.74
CA THR A 10 83.20 -43.50 -5.37
C THR A 10 84.02 -43.16 -6.61
N LEU A 11 83.62 -42.16 -7.40
CA LEU A 11 84.43 -41.64 -8.52
C LEU A 11 85.75 -41.00 -8.06
N LYS A 12 85.74 -40.32 -6.90
CA LYS A 12 86.97 -39.79 -6.27
C LYS A 12 87.90 -40.92 -5.83
N LYS A 13 87.35 -41.97 -5.19
CA LYS A 13 88.12 -43.17 -4.78
C LYS A 13 88.74 -43.88 -5.98
N ILE A 14 88.09 -43.88 -7.14
CA ILE A 14 88.57 -44.52 -8.37
C ILE A 14 89.62 -43.65 -9.11
N GLY A 15 89.86 -42.41 -8.68
CA GLY A 15 90.88 -41.53 -9.25
C GLY A 15 90.47 -40.83 -10.55
N TYR A 16 89.16 -40.60 -10.77
CA TYR A 16 88.69 -39.93 -11.98
C TYR A 16 89.14 -38.44 -12.03
N PRO A 17 89.84 -37.98 -13.08
CA PRO A 17 90.56 -36.71 -13.08
C PRO A 17 89.69 -35.45 -13.02
N LYS A 18 88.37 -35.55 -13.20
CA LYS A 18 87.42 -34.45 -13.07
C LYS A 18 86.48 -34.59 -11.87
N ALA A 19 86.70 -35.58 -11.00
CA ALA A 19 85.80 -35.90 -9.89
C ALA A 19 85.69 -34.77 -8.86
N ASP A 20 86.71 -33.93 -8.70
CA ASP A 20 86.68 -32.80 -7.76
C ASP A 20 85.81 -31.62 -8.22
N ASN A 21 85.46 -31.57 -9.51
CA ASN A 21 84.60 -30.53 -10.08
C ASN A 21 83.12 -30.94 -10.18
N LEU A 22 82.76 -32.14 -9.69
CA LEU A 22 81.40 -32.67 -9.74
C LEU A 22 80.70 -32.46 -8.40
N ASN A 23 79.46 -31.95 -8.42
CA ASN A 23 78.59 -31.84 -7.26
C ASN A 23 77.66 -33.05 -7.21
N GLY A 24 77.53 -33.72 -6.05
CA GLY A 24 76.70 -34.93 -5.95
C GLY A 24 75.19 -34.69 -6.03
N GLU A 25 74.72 -33.47 -5.72
CA GLU A 25 73.31 -33.10 -5.86
C GLU A 25 72.83 -33.14 -7.33
N ASP A 26 73.73 -32.88 -8.29
CA ASP A 26 73.43 -32.96 -9.73
C ASP A 26 73.19 -34.40 -10.22
N PHE A 27 73.51 -35.41 -9.40
CA PHE A 27 73.41 -36.83 -9.74
C PHE A 27 72.35 -37.59 -8.93
N ASP A 28 71.60 -36.92 -8.04
CA ASP A 28 70.55 -37.59 -7.26
C ASP A 28 69.41 -38.13 -8.17
N TRP A 29 69.14 -37.48 -9.32
CA TRP A 29 68.12 -37.93 -10.28
C TRP A 29 68.40 -39.30 -10.90
N LEU A 30 69.67 -39.72 -10.99
CA LEU A 30 70.06 -41.02 -11.56
C LEU A 30 69.58 -42.20 -10.70
N PHE A 31 69.35 -41.96 -9.41
CA PHE A 31 68.89 -42.99 -8.47
C PHE A 31 67.36 -43.10 -8.37
N GLU A 32 66.60 -42.24 -9.05
CA GLU A 32 65.13 -42.29 -9.06
C GLU A 32 64.57 -43.33 -10.06
N GLY A 33 65.40 -43.79 -11.01
CA GLY A 33 65.03 -44.84 -11.98
C GLY A 33 65.16 -46.25 -11.40
N ALA A 34 64.06 -47.01 -11.36
CA ALA A 34 64.02 -48.35 -10.75
C ALA A 34 64.92 -49.41 -11.43
N GLU A 35 65.28 -49.23 -12.71
CA GLU A 35 66.18 -50.14 -13.43
C GLU A 35 67.66 -49.87 -13.13
N ASP A 36 68.04 -48.59 -12.98
CA ASP A 36 69.44 -48.17 -12.80
C ASP A 36 69.85 -48.15 -11.31
N GLU A 37 68.89 -48.03 -10.39
CA GLU A 37 69.15 -47.97 -8.93
C GLU A 37 69.94 -49.20 -8.44
N SER A 38 69.63 -50.39 -8.96
CA SER A 38 70.28 -51.64 -8.55
C SER A 38 71.76 -51.68 -8.98
N PHE A 39 72.06 -51.20 -10.19
CA PHE A 39 73.42 -51.12 -10.71
C PHE A 39 74.23 -50.03 -10.00
N LEU A 40 73.64 -48.85 -9.81
CA LEU A 40 74.32 -47.73 -9.16
C LEU A 40 74.63 -48.01 -7.68
N LYS A 41 73.73 -48.68 -6.96
CA LYS A 41 74.02 -49.16 -5.59
C LYS A 41 75.14 -50.19 -5.56
N TRP A 42 75.18 -51.10 -6.54
CA TRP A 42 76.29 -52.04 -6.66
C TRP A 42 77.62 -51.34 -6.97
N PHE A 43 77.62 -50.36 -7.88
CA PHE A 43 78.81 -49.59 -8.25
C PHE A 43 79.38 -48.83 -7.05
N CYS A 44 78.53 -48.09 -6.34
CA CYS A 44 78.93 -47.34 -5.15
C CYS A 44 79.37 -48.25 -3.98
N GLY A 45 78.84 -49.47 -3.90
CA GLY A 45 79.16 -50.41 -2.83
C GLY A 45 80.40 -51.29 -3.08
N THR A 46 80.73 -51.57 -4.34
CA THR A 46 81.67 -52.66 -4.70
C THR A 46 82.93 -52.17 -5.41
N VAL A 47 82.91 -50.99 -6.04
CA VAL A 47 84.07 -50.49 -6.80
C VAL A 47 84.97 -49.63 -5.91
N ASN A 48 86.27 -49.97 -5.85
CA ASN A 48 87.27 -49.28 -5.04
C ASN A 48 88.60 -49.14 -5.81
N GLU A 49 89.61 -48.52 -5.16
CA GLU A 49 90.96 -48.29 -5.70
C GLU A 49 91.65 -49.55 -6.25
N GLN A 50 91.29 -50.75 -5.77
CA GLN A 50 91.88 -52.03 -6.21
C GLN A 50 91.34 -52.51 -7.55
N ASN A 51 90.20 -51.98 -8.00
CA ASN A 51 89.59 -52.32 -9.28
C ASN A 51 90.08 -51.41 -10.42
N VAL A 52 91.00 -50.49 -10.13
CA VAL A 52 91.56 -49.53 -11.07
C VAL A 52 93.01 -49.91 -11.36
N LEU A 53 93.32 -50.08 -12.64
CA LEU A 53 94.69 -50.42 -13.08
C LEU A 53 95.65 -49.28 -12.71
N SER A 54 96.69 -49.61 -11.94
CA SER A 54 97.73 -48.65 -11.61
C SER A 54 98.65 -48.38 -12.81
N GLU A 55 99.28 -47.20 -12.85
CA GLU A 55 100.19 -46.82 -13.94
C GLU A 55 101.37 -47.81 -14.09
N ARG A 56 101.80 -48.43 -12.97
CA ARG A 56 102.81 -49.51 -12.96
C ARG A 56 102.32 -50.81 -13.58
N GLU A 57 101.04 -51.14 -13.43
CA GLU A 57 100.42 -52.32 -14.04
C GLU A 57 100.16 -52.10 -15.54
N LEU A 58 99.83 -50.88 -15.95
CA LEU A 58 99.77 -50.49 -17.36
C LEU A 58 101.15 -50.55 -18.01
N GLU A 59 102.20 -50.10 -17.32
CA GLU A 59 103.58 -50.25 -17.78
C GLU A 59 103.99 -51.72 -17.87
N ALA A 60 103.70 -52.54 -16.84
CA ALA A 60 103.96 -53.98 -16.85
C ALA A 60 103.19 -54.71 -17.96
N PHE A 61 101.94 -54.31 -18.24
CA PHE A 61 101.15 -54.83 -19.35
C PHE A 61 101.72 -54.38 -20.69
N SER A 62 102.16 -53.13 -20.83
CA SER A 62 102.80 -52.64 -22.05
C SER A 62 104.15 -53.34 -22.32
N ILE A 63 104.89 -53.70 -21.27
CA ILE A 63 106.12 -54.51 -21.35
C ILE A 63 105.78 -55.95 -21.75
N LEU A 64 104.71 -56.54 -21.19
CA LEU A 64 104.22 -57.86 -21.57
C LEU A 64 103.76 -57.90 -23.03
N GLN A 65 103.04 -56.88 -23.49
CA GLN A 65 102.59 -56.75 -24.88
C GLN A 65 103.77 -56.56 -25.85
N LYS A 66 104.80 -55.79 -25.45
CA LYS A 66 106.06 -55.64 -26.20
C LYS A 66 106.95 -56.88 -26.16
N SER A 67 106.77 -57.78 -25.18
CA SER A 67 107.54 -59.02 -25.01
C SER A 67 107.06 -60.21 -25.85
N GLY A 68 105.96 -60.05 -26.61
CA GLY A 68 105.49 -61.04 -27.59
C GLY A 68 105.03 -62.39 -27.02
N LYS A 69 104.84 -62.52 -25.70
CA LYS A 69 104.27 -63.72 -25.07
C LYS A 69 102.74 -63.71 -25.21
N PRO A 70 102.08 -64.85 -25.47
CA PRO A 70 100.62 -64.90 -25.57
C PRO A 70 100.01 -64.52 -24.22
N ILE A 71 99.21 -63.46 -24.24
CA ILE A 71 98.39 -63.04 -23.10
C ILE A 71 97.22 -64.04 -23.03
N LEU A 72 96.95 -64.57 -21.84
CA LEU A 72 95.87 -65.53 -21.60
C LEU A 72 94.50 -64.86 -21.79
N GLU A 73 94.02 -64.83 -23.03
CA GLU A 73 92.72 -64.26 -23.40
C GLU A 73 91.79 -65.33 -24.01
N GLY A 74 90.51 -65.26 -23.66
CA GLY A 74 89.47 -66.13 -24.20
C GLY A 74 89.61 -67.61 -23.78
N THR A 75 89.52 -68.52 -24.75
CA THR A 75 89.38 -69.97 -24.52
C THR A 75 90.55 -70.60 -23.75
N ALA A 76 91.75 -70.01 -23.80
CA ALA A 76 92.92 -70.47 -23.04
C ALA A 76 92.82 -70.17 -21.52
N LEU A 77 92.07 -69.13 -21.13
CA LEU A 77 91.78 -68.81 -19.72
C LEU A 77 90.69 -69.75 -19.17
N ASP A 78 89.69 -70.09 -19.99
CA ASP A 78 88.65 -71.06 -19.62
C ASP A 78 89.22 -72.48 -19.44
N GLU A 79 90.23 -72.88 -20.21
CA GLU A 79 90.94 -74.14 -20.00
C GLU A 79 91.79 -74.13 -18.72
N ALA A 80 92.45 -73.00 -18.40
CA ALA A 80 93.20 -72.84 -17.15
C ALA A 80 92.28 -72.84 -15.91
N LEU A 81 91.10 -72.21 -15.99
CA LEU A 81 90.09 -72.20 -14.92
C LEU A 81 89.41 -73.56 -14.73
N LYS A 82 89.30 -74.38 -15.79
CA LYS A 82 88.86 -75.77 -15.70
C LYS A 82 89.90 -76.69 -15.05
N THR A 83 91.20 -76.44 -15.23
CA THR A 83 92.27 -77.20 -14.54
C THR A 83 92.46 -76.82 -13.07
N CYS A 84 91.96 -75.66 -12.62
CA CYS A 84 92.16 -75.15 -11.26
C CYS A 84 90.96 -75.32 -10.30
N LYS A 85 89.94 -76.13 -10.63
CA LYS A 85 88.81 -76.40 -9.72
C LYS A 85 88.37 -77.87 -9.71
N THR A 86 89.15 -78.74 -9.07
CA THR A 86 88.63 -79.96 -8.42
C THR A 86 89.55 -80.41 -7.29
N SER A 87 89.42 -79.78 -6.13
CA SER A 87 89.92 -80.34 -4.88
C SER A 87 88.95 -79.95 -3.76
N ASP A 88 88.25 -80.98 -3.28
CA ASP A 88 87.44 -81.05 -2.05
C ASP A 88 86.18 -80.19 -1.93
N LEU A 89 85.08 -80.69 -2.51
CA LEU A 89 83.75 -80.53 -1.92
C LEU A 89 83.09 -81.91 -1.77
N LYS A 90 83.32 -82.54 -0.62
CA LYS A 90 82.50 -83.65 -0.13
C LYS A 90 81.09 -83.12 0.12
N THR A 91 80.15 -83.42 -0.77
CA THR A 91 78.72 -83.46 -0.42
C THR A 91 78.54 -84.48 0.72
N PRO A 92 78.07 -84.10 1.92
CA PRO A 92 77.68 -85.08 2.91
C PRO A 92 76.44 -85.80 2.39
N ARG A 93 76.44 -87.13 2.42
CA ARG A 93 75.19 -87.90 2.30
C ARG A 93 74.36 -87.58 3.53
N LEU A 94 73.22 -86.91 3.34
CA LEU A 94 72.22 -86.67 4.39
C LEU A 94 71.79 -88.01 5.02
N ASP A 95 71.77 -88.04 6.35
CA ASP A 95 71.22 -89.14 7.14
C ASP A 95 69.69 -89.18 6.92
N ASP A 96 69.09 -90.37 6.78
CA ASP A 96 67.63 -90.49 6.47
C ASP A 96 66.75 -89.78 7.51
N LYS A 97 67.25 -89.63 8.75
CA LYS A 97 66.60 -88.87 9.83
C LYS A 97 66.58 -87.36 9.61
N GLU A 98 67.54 -86.81 8.87
CA GLU A 98 67.57 -85.39 8.49
C GLU A 98 66.65 -85.12 7.30
N LEU A 99 66.51 -86.10 6.38
CA LEU A 99 65.52 -86.05 5.31
C LEU A 99 64.09 -86.08 5.87
N ASP A 100 63.78 -86.98 6.81
CA ASP A 100 62.47 -87.03 7.47
C ASP A 100 62.15 -85.72 8.21
N ARG A 101 63.14 -85.12 8.88
CA ARG A 101 62.99 -83.80 9.54
C ARG A 101 62.73 -82.67 8.55
N LEU A 102 63.42 -82.66 7.42
CA LEU A 102 63.21 -81.69 6.36
C LEU A 102 61.85 -81.88 5.68
N GLU A 103 61.37 -83.12 5.53
CA GLU A 103 60.05 -83.42 4.98
C GLU A 103 58.93 -82.97 5.95
N ASP A 104 59.10 -83.21 7.25
CA ASP A 104 58.21 -82.67 8.28
C ASP A 104 58.23 -81.13 8.29
N GLU A 105 59.41 -80.51 8.17
CA GLU A 105 59.55 -79.06 8.06
C GLU A 105 58.83 -78.52 6.82
N VAL A 106 59.00 -79.16 5.66
CA VAL A 106 58.28 -78.81 4.43
C VAL A 106 56.77 -78.95 4.61
N GLN A 107 56.29 -80.01 5.26
CA GLN A 107 54.86 -80.13 5.57
C GLN A 107 54.36 -79.02 6.49
N THR A 108 55.12 -78.65 7.53
CA THR A 108 54.73 -77.53 8.41
C THR A 108 54.75 -76.19 7.69
N LEU A 109 55.74 -75.95 6.82
CA LEU A 109 55.83 -74.75 6.00
C LEU A 109 54.70 -74.67 4.97
N LEU A 110 54.29 -75.79 4.37
CA LEU A 110 53.12 -75.86 3.49
C LEU A 110 51.83 -75.54 4.25
N LYS A 111 51.64 -76.08 5.45
CA LYS A 111 50.49 -75.73 6.32
C LYS A 111 50.51 -74.24 6.67
N LEU A 112 51.68 -73.68 7.00
CA LEU A 112 51.85 -72.25 7.32
C LEU A 112 51.55 -71.37 6.10
N LYS A 113 52.03 -71.75 4.90
CA LYS A 113 51.73 -71.08 3.63
C LYS A 113 50.23 -71.05 3.36
N ASN A 114 49.55 -72.18 3.49
CA ASN A 114 48.10 -72.27 3.28
C ASN A 114 47.34 -71.39 4.28
N LEU A 115 47.75 -71.36 5.55
CA LEU A 115 47.17 -70.51 6.57
C LEU A 115 47.40 -69.01 6.28
N LYS A 116 48.59 -68.63 5.79
CA LYS A 116 48.87 -67.26 5.32
C LYS A 116 48.01 -66.87 4.12
N ILE A 117 47.81 -67.78 3.16
CA ILE A 117 46.92 -67.55 2.00
C ILE A 117 45.48 -67.36 2.48
N GLN A 118 44.99 -68.20 3.38
CA GLN A 118 43.63 -68.08 3.93
C GLN A 118 43.43 -66.75 4.66
N ARG A 119 44.42 -66.32 5.48
CA ARG A 119 44.40 -65.01 6.14
C ARG A 119 44.40 -63.86 5.13
N ARG A 120 45.24 -63.92 4.09
CA ARG A 120 45.28 -62.93 3.00
C ARG A 120 43.92 -62.84 2.30
N ASN A 121 43.32 -63.96 1.93
CA ASN A 121 42.01 -63.99 1.25
C ASN A 121 40.91 -63.42 2.14
N LYS A 122 40.92 -63.74 3.45
CA LYS A 122 39.99 -63.15 4.42
C LYS A 122 40.18 -61.63 4.52
N CYS A 123 41.42 -61.14 4.62
CA CYS A 123 41.72 -59.71 4.64
C CYS A 123 41.30 -59.01 3.34
N GLN A 124 41.53 -59.63 2.18
CA GLN A 124 41.13 -59.08 0.88
C GLN A 124 39.61 -58.96 0.75
N LEU A 125 38.86 -59.98 1.20
CA LEU A 125 37.40 -59.94 1.22
C LEU A 125 36.87 -58.85 2.17
N MET A 126 37.47 -58.74 3.36
CA MET A 126 37.12 -57.65 4.29
C MET A 126 37.46 -56.27 3.72
N ALA A 127 38.57 -56.12 3.01
CA ALA A 127 38.94 -54.87 2.34
C ALA A 127 37.93 -54.52 1.22
N SER A 128 37.51 -55.49 0.41
CA SER A 128 36.50 -55.26 -0.64
C SER A 128 35.13 -54.90 -0.05
N VAL A 129 34.70 -55.57 1.03
CA VAL A 129 33.43 -55.27 1.72
C VAL A 129 33.47 -53.87 2.34
N THR A 130 34.60 -53.50 2.96
CA THR A 130 34.78 -52.17 3.55
C THR A 130 34.79 -51.08 2.48
N SER A 131 35.49 -51.31 1.36
CA SER A 131 35.50 -50.40 0.20
C SER A 131 34.11 -50.22 -0.41
N HIS A 132 33.37 -51.31 -0.61
CA HIS A 132 32.00 -51.20 -1.13
C HIS A 132 31.07 -50.46 -0.13
N LYS A 133 31.24 -50.69 1.19
CA LYS A 133 30.50 -49.97 2.22
C LYS A 133 30.83 -48.48 2.21
N SER A 134 32.09 -48.08 2.07
CA SER A 134 32.48 -46.67 2.01
C SER A 134 31.95 -46.00 0.74
N LEU A 135 32.05 -46.64 -0.42
CA LEU A 135 31.45 -46.12 -1.67
C LEU A 135 29.93 -45.91 -1.53
N ARG A 136 29.22 -46.85 -0.93
CA ARG A 136 27.77 -46.71 -0.68
C ARG A 136 27.46 -45.59 0.32
N LEU A 137 28.29 -45.39 1.34
CA LEU A 137 28.14 -44.29 2.29
C LEU A 137 28.38 -42.94 1.60
N ASN A 138 29.45 -42.82 0.82
CA ASN A 138 29.76 -41.61 0.06
C ASN A 138 28.63 -41.26 -0.91
N ALA A 139 28.07 -42.25 -1.65
CA ALA A 139 26.94 -42.02 -2.53
C ALA A 139 25.69 -41.50 -1.78
N LYS A 140 25.44 -42.00 -0.56
CA LYS A 140 24.35 -41.50 0.32
C LYS A 140 24.64 -40.10 0.83
N GLU A 141 25.88 -39.82 1.21
CA GLU A 141 26.33 -38.50 1.66
C GLU A 141 26.18 -37.46 0.55
N GLU A 142 26.67 -37.75 -0.66
CA GLU A 142 26.51 -36.87 -1.83
C GLU A 142 25.04 -36.63 -2.19
N ALA A 143 24.19 -37.66 -2.08
CA ALA A 143 22.76 -37.50 -2.28
C ALA A 143 22.11 -36.61 -1.20
N ALA A 144 22.52 -36.74 0.07
CA ALA A 144 22.05 -35.90 1.16
C ALA A 144 22.53 -34.44 1.01
N ILE A 145 23.81 -34.23 0.65
CA ILE A 145 24.39 -32.91 0.37
C ILE A 145 23.65 -32.24 -0.79
N ARG A 146 23.34 -32.97 -1.86
CA ARG A 146 22.55 -32.44 -2.99
C ARG A 146 21.16 -31.99 -2.56
N LYS A 147 20.46 -32.81 -1.75
CA LYS A 147 19.14 -32.44 -1.21
C LYS A 147 19.20 -31.22 -0.28
N LEU A 148 20.22 -31.14 0.58
CA LEU A 148 20.44 -29.99 1.46
C LEU A 148 20.71 -28.71 0.67
N LYS A 149 21.58 -28.77 -0.35
CA LYS A 149 21.83 -27.62 -1.24
C LYS A 149 20.56 -27.17 -1.95
N GLN A 150 19.73 -28.11 -2.42
CA GLN A 150 18.46 -27.80 -3.05
C GLN A 150 17.49 -27.12 -2.07
N SER A 151 17.32 -27.66 -0.86
CA SER A 151 16.44 -27.07 0.15
C SER A 151 16.92 -25.70 0.60
N GLN A 152 18.23 -25.52 0.76
CA GLN A 152 18.84 -24.23 1.07
C GLN A 152 18.62 -23.21 -0.05
N GLY A 153 18.74 -23.64 -1.32
CA GLY A 153 18.44 -22.79 -2.48
C GLY A 153 16.98 -22.30 -2.49
N ILE A 154 16.02 -23.20 -2.21
CA ILE A 154 14.60 -22.85 -2.10
C ILE A 154 14.36 -21.87 -0.95
N LEU A 155 14.94 -22.13 0.23
CA LEU A 155 14.78 -21.26 1.40
C LEU A 155 15.35 -19.86 1.14
N ASN A 156 16.52 -19.77 0.50
CA ASN A 156 17.10 -18.49 0.11
C ASN A 156 16.24 -17.73 -0.91
N ALA A 157 15.65 -18.42 -1.87
CA ALA A 157 14.72 -17.81 -2.84
C ALA A 157 13.46 -17.27 -2.16
N VAL A 158 12.90 -18.00 -1.19
CA VAL A 158 11.74 -17.54 -0.42
C VAL A 158 12.12 -16.36 0.48
N ASN A 159 13.26 -16.41 1.18
CA ASN A 159 13.73 -15.32 2.03
C ASN A 159 14.00 -14.02 1.27
N THR A 160 14.55 -14.12 0.05
CA THR A 160 14.75 -12.94 -0.81
C THR A 160 13.42 -12.37 -1.29
N LYS A 161 12.46 -13.22 -1.66
CA LYS A 161 11.10 -12.79 -2.01
C LYS A 161 10.41 -12.04 -0.86
N ILE A 162 10.36 -12.64 0.34
CA ILE A 162 9.75 -12.02 1.53
C ILE A 162 10.42 -10.68 1.84
N ARG A 163 11.75 -10.61 1.78
CA ARG A 163 12.49 -9.37 2.03
C ARG A 163 12.12 -8.27 1.04
N ASN A 164 12.00 -8.61 -0.24
CA ASN A 164 11.61 -7.64 -1.27
C ASN A 164 10.17 -7.14 -1.06
N GLU A 165 9.25 -8.04 -0.71
CA GLU A 165 7.86 -7.67 -0.39
C GLU A 165 7.76 -6.79 0.86
N LEU A 166 8.51 -7.10 1.93
CA LEU A 166 8.58 -6.26 3.12
C LEU A 166 9.22 -4.90 2.85
N GLN A 167 10.23 -4.83 1.97
CA GLN A 167 10.81 -3.56 1.57
C GLN A 167 9.80 -2.72 0.78
N ALA A 168 9.12 -3.31 -0.20
CA ALA A 168 8.08 -2.63 -0.97
C ALA A 168 6.95 -2.10 -0.06
N LEU A 169 6.48 -2.91 0.90
CA LEU A 169 5.50 -2.46 1.89
C LEU A 169 6.03 -1.30 2.75
N THR A 170 7.29 -1.36 3.17
CA THR A 170 7.92 -0.29 3.93
C THR A 170 7.96 1.00 3.12
N ASP A 171 8.35 0.92 1.84
CA ASP A 171 8.41 2.05 0.93
C ASP A 171 7.00 2.66 0.72
N GLU A 172 5.97 1.84 0.50
CA GLU A 172 4.57 2.29 0.41
C GLU A 172 4.09 3.00 1.68
N VAL A 173 4.42 2.46 2.86
CA VAL A 173 4.08 3.09 4.14
C VAL A 173 4.86 4.39 4.33
N THR A 174 6.09 4.50 3.83
CA THR A 174 6.84 5.77 3.85
C THR A 174 6.23 6.83 2.95
N GLU A 175 5.75 6.44 1.76
CA GLU A 175 4.99 7.34 0.88
C GLU A 175 3.67 7.75 1.52
N LEU A 176 2.96 6.83 2.17
CA LEU A 176 1.76 7.15 2.93
C LEU A 176 2.06 8.18 4.02
N MET A 177 3.11 7.96 4.82
CA MET A 177 3.56 8.89 5.87
C MET A 177 3.93 10.27 5.32
N ARG A 178 4.42 10.37 4.08
CA ARG A 178 4.73 11.66 3.44
C ARG A 178 3.50 12.54 3.34
N PHE A 179 2.32 11.97 3.08
CA PHE A 179 1.06 12.74 3.01
C PHE A 179 0.60 13.27 4.37
N PHE A 180 0.97 12.63 5.48
CA PHE A 180 0.61 13.05 6.85
C PHE A 180 1.62 14.00 7.49
N ARG A 181 2.85 14.09 6.97
CA ARG A 181 3.85 15.03 7.47
C ARG A 181 3.44 16.46 7.13
N HIS A 182 3.23 17.25 8.17
CA HIS A 182 2.98 18.68 8.06
C HIS A 182 4.27 19.38 7.66
N SER A 183 4.35 19.89 6.43
CA SER A 183 5.42 20.82 6.04
C SER A 183 5.20 22.16 6.73
N ASN A 184 5.73 22.32 7.94
CA ASN A 184 5.74 23.59 8.68
C ASN A 184 6.69 24.65 8.06
N LEU A 185 7.23 24.44 6.86
CA LEU A 185 8.13 25.38 6.21
C LEU A 185 7.69 25.60 4.77
N GLY A 186 7.28 26.84 4.49
CA GLY A 186 7.22 27.63 3.24
C GLY A 186 7.80 27.09 1.92
N GLN A 187 7.67 25.81 1.61
CA GLN A 187 7.95 25.23 0.30
C GLN A 187 6.61 24.85 -0.31
N GLU A 188 6.17 25.69 -1.25
CA GLU A 188 4.92 25.62 -2.02
C GLU A 188 4.78 24.34 -2.88
N THR A 189 5.69 23.38 -2.76
CA THR A 189 5.79 22.21 -3.63
C THR A 189 5.23 20.92 -3.04
N ASN A 190 4.84 20.89 -1.76
CA ASN A 190 4.13 19.73 -1.21
C ASN A 190 2.64 19.85 -1.52
N GLN A 191 2.15 18.94 -2.35
CA GLN A 191 0.75 18.78 -2.69
C GLN A 191 -0.06 18.55 -1.40
N LEU A 192 -0.74 19.58 -0.90
CA LEU A 192 -1.65 19.49 0.24
C LEU A 192 -2.80 18.57 -0.17
N VAL A 193 -2.87 17.38 0.42
CA VAL A 193 -3.83 16.34 0.02
C VAL A 193 -5.09 16.37 0.88
N PHE A 194 -4.96 16.79 2.13
CA PHE A 194 -6.04 16.76 3.13
C PHE A 194 -6.61 18.14 3.41
N LEU A 195 -7.93 18.24 3.55
CA LEU A 195 -8.63 19.48 3.90
C LEU A 195 -8.18 20.02 5.25
N SER A 196 -7.80 19.12 6.17
CA SER A 196 -7.23 19.44 7.49
C SER A 196 -5.90 20.19 7.44
N GLN A 197 -5.17 20.10 6.32
CA GLN A 197 -3.89 20.78 6.14
C GLN A 197 -4.02 22.21 5.60
N PHE A 198 -5.19 22.57 5.06
CA PHE A 198 -5.42 23.91 4.52
C PHE A 198 -5.76 24.89 5.64
N SER A 199 -5.22 26.11 5.56
CA SER A 199 -5.65 27.19 6.45
C SER A 199 -7.00 27.74 6.02
N LEU A 200 -7.97 27.71 6.94
CA LEU A 200 -9.31 28.26 6.71
C LEU A 200 -9.40 29.76 6.97
N GLU A 201 -8.31 30.40 7.40
CA GLU A 201 -8.29 31.81 7.80
C GLU A 201 -8.84 32.73 6.71
N LYS A 202 -8.44 32.51 5.44
CA LYS A 202 -8.96 33.27 4.30
C LYS A 202 -10.47 33.11 4.13
N TYR A 203 -10.96 31.87 4.22
CA TYR A 203 -12.39 31.57 4.12
C TYR A 203 -13.18 32.22 5.27
N LEU A 204 -12.73 32.04 6.51
CA LEU A 204 -13.37 32.62 7.70
C LEU A 204 -13.39 34.16 7.64
N SER A 205 -12.28 34.79 7.21
CA SER A 205 -12.23 36.24 7.03
C SER A 205 -13.23 36.75 5.99
N GLN A 206 -13.44 35.98 4.91
CA GLN A 206 -14.42 36.33 3.87
C GLN A 206 -15.86 36.16 4.37
N GLU A 207 -16.13 35.11 5.14
CA GLU A 207 -17.45 34.89 5.75
C GLU A 207 -17.78 35.94 6.81
N GLU A 208 -16.80 36.35 7.61
CA GLU A 208 -16.95 37.44 8.58
C GLU A 208 -17.27 38.78 7.88
N GLN A 209 -16.52 39.12 6.81
CA GLN A 209 -16.80 40.30 6.00
C GLN A 209 -18.19 40.25 5.35
N SER A 210 -18.60 39.08 4.85
CA SER A 210 -19.91 38.88 4.23
C SER A 210 -21.03 39.04 5.25
N THR A 211 -20.85 38.51 6.46
CA THR A 211 -21.79 38.64 7.58
C THR A 211 -21.89 40.09 8.06
N ALA A 212 -20.75 40.81 8.14
CA ALA A 212 -20.71 42.22 8.48
C ALA A 212 -21.44 43.07 7.42
N ALA A 213 -21.21 42.80 6.14
CA ALA A 213 -21.89 43.47 5.02
C ALA A 213 -23.40 43.20 5.04
N LEU A 214 -23.82 41.96 5.29
CA LEU A 214 -25.23 41.59 5.42
C LEU A 214 -25.89 42.27 6.63
N THR A 215 -25.18 42.37 7.75
CA THR A 215 -25.66 43.07 8.95
C THR A 215 -25.84 44.56 8.69
N LEU A 216 -24.87 45.20 8.02
CA LEU A 216 -24.98 46.61 7.61
C LEU A 216 -26.12 46.83 6.62
N TYR A 217 -26.28 45.93 5.64
CA TYR A 217 -27.39 45.97 4.69
C TYR A 217 -28.73 45.85 5.40
N THR A 218 -28.85 44.91 6.33
CA THR A 218 -30.06 44.69 7.12
C THR A 218 -30.39 45.93 7.96
N LYS A 219 -29.40 46.51 8.66
CA LYS A 219 -29.57 47.78 9.38
C LYS A 219 -30.01 48.91 8.46
N LYS A 220 -29.40 49.05 7.29
CA LYS A 220 -29.75 50.11 6.34
C LYS A 220 -31.17 49.94 5.79
N GLN A 221 -31.58 48.74 5.40
CA GLN A 221 -32.88 48.53 4.76
C GLN A 221 -34.03 48.45 5.75
N PHE A 222 -33.82 47.84 6.93
CA PHE A 222 -34.89 47.59 7.90
C PHE A 222 -34.87 48.53 9.11
N LEU A 223 -33.87 49.40 9.29
CA LEU A 223 -33.91 50.43 10.34
C LEU A 223 -33.89 51.84 9.73
N GLN A 224 -33.01 52.10 8.77
CA GLN A 224 -32.87 53.43 8.18
C GLN A 224 -33.78 53.66 6.96
N GLY A 225 -33.97 52.64 6.11
CA GLY A 225 -34.90 52.67 4.98
C GLY A 225 -36.37 52.74 5.42
N ILE A 226 -36.66 52.37 6.67
CA ILE A 226 -37.96 52.62 7.29
C ILE A 226 -38.17 54.12 7.39
N HIS A 227 -37.19 54.91 7.87
CA HIS A 227 -37.33 56.36 7.98
C HIS A 227 -37.47 57.07 6.62
N GLU A 228 -36.66 56.75 5.60
CA GLU A 228 -36.77 57.43 4.29
C GLU A 228 -38.07 57.12 3.53
N VAL A 229 -38.63 55.91 3.66
CA VAL A 229 -39.94 55.58 3.06
C VAL A 229 -41.08 56.20 3.89
N VAL A 230 -40.89 56.35 5.20
CA VAL A 230 -41.87 56.87 6.15
C VAL A 230 -41.89 58.41 6.23
N GLU A 231 -40.81 59.12 5.90
CA GLU A 231 -40.79 60.59 5.79
C GLU A 231 -41.74 61.12 4.70
N SER A 232 -42.14 60.28 3.74
CA SER A 232 -43.16 60.62 2.74
C SER A 232 -44.62 60.42 3.21
N SER A 233 -44.83 59.82 4.39
CA SER A 233 -46.17 59.57 4.96
C SER A 233 -46.11 59.41 6.49
N ASN A 234 -46.52 60.43 7.24
CA ASN A 234 -46.72 60.51 8.69
C ASN A 234 -46.07 59.39 9.54
N GLU A 235 -44.98 59.77 10.22
CA GLU A 235 -44.04 58.91 10.93
C GLU A 235 -44.64 57.94 11.96
N ASP A 236 -45.83 58.22 12.50
CA ASP A 236 -46.42 57.43 13.58
C ASP A 236 -47.36 56.30 13.11
N ASN A 237 -47.62 56.16 11.81
CA ASN A 237 -48.66 55.26 11.29
C ASN A 237 -48.20 53.85 10.88
N PHE A 238 -46.90 53.55 10.89
CA PHE A 238 -46.40 52.39 10.16
C PHE A 238 -45.27 51.64 10.87
N GLN A 239 -45.59 51.01 12.00
CA GLN A 239 -44.78 49.92 12.52
C GLN A 239 -45.06 48.66 11.70
N LEU A 240 -43.98 47.98 11.27
CA LEU A 240 -44.03 46.60 10.79
C LEU A 240 -44.83 45.78 11.80
N LEU A 241 -45.83 45.03 11.30
CA LEU A 241 -46.69 44.17 12.11
C LEU A 241 -45.80 43.20 12.90
N ASP A 242 -45.53 43.51 14.16
CA ASP A 242 -44.92 42.57 15.08
C ASP A 242 -46.01 41.58 15.48
N ILE A 243 -45.78 40.29 15.21
CA ILE A 243 -46.79 39.21 15.32
C ILE A 243 -47.24 39.02 16.79
N GLN A 244 -46.57 39.68 17.74
CA GLN A 244 -46.83 39.58 19.18
C GLN A 244 -47.44 40.84 19.81
N THR A 245 -47.63 41.95 19.07
CA THR A 245 -48.35 43.11 19.59
C THR A 245 -49.82 43.10 19.13
N PRO A 246 -50.77 43.50 20.02
CA PRO A 246 -52.16 43.57 19.64
C PRO A 246 -52.29 44.52 18.45
N SER A 247 -53.07 44.09 17.45
CA SER A 247 -53.25 44.76 16.18
C SER A 247 -53.48 46.27 16.31
N ILE A 248 -53.02 47.02 15.31
CA ILE A 248 -53.22 48.46 15.03
C ILE A 248 -54.69 48.97 15.17
N CYS A 249 -55.63 48.08 15.47
CA CYS A 249 -57.00 48.40 15.87
C CYS A 249 -57.12 49.15 17.23
N ASP A 250 -56.06 49.23 18.05
CA ASP A 250 -56.16 49.78 19.40
C ASP A 250 -55.79 51.28 19.54
N ASN A 251 -55.25 51.92 18.50
CA ASN A 251 -54.96 53.36 18.53
C ASN A 251 -56.19 54.17 18.10
N GLN A 252 -57.07 54.42 19.06
CA GLN A 252 -58.35 55.13 18.88
C GLN A 252 -58.19 56.49 18.18
N GLU A 253 -57.12 57.23 18.46
CA GLU A 253 -56.86 58.56 17.90
C GLU A 253 -56.63 58.53 16.38
N ILE A 254 -55.82 57.59 15.89
CA ILE A 254 -55.51 57.45 14.45
C ILE A 254 -56.77 57.06 13.67
N LEU A 255 -57.60 56.20 14.26
CA LEU A 255 -58.82 55.74 13.63
C LEU A 255 -59.85 56.87 13.53
N GLU A 256 -59.90 57.75 14.54
CA GLU A 256 -60.73 58.95 14.51
C GLU A 256 -60.20 60.01 13.52
N GLU A 257 -58.89 60.22 13.43
CA GLU A 257 -58.31 61.12 12.41
C GLU A 257 -58.65 60.67 10.98
N ARG A 258 -58.53 59.37 10.69
CA ARG A 258 -58.91 58.82 9.38
C ARG A 258 -60.39 58.96 9.10
N ARG A 259 -61.26 58.76 10.11
CA ARG A 259 -62.70 58.98 9.98
C ARG A 259 -63.03 60.44 9.67
N LEU A 260 -62.36 61.37 10.34
CA LEU A 260 -62.51 62.80 10.11
C LEU A 260 -62.05 63.20 8.70
N GLU A 261 -60.91 62.70 8.24
CA GLU A 261 -60.41 63.00 6.89
C GLU A 261 -61.32 62.38 5.81
N MET A 262 -61.84 61.17 6.03
CA MET A 262 -62.87 60.57 5.15
C MET A 262 -64.13 61.42 5.07
N ALA A 263 -64.63 61.91 6.22
CA ALA A 263 -65.79 62.80 6.25
C ALA A 263 -65.51 64.13 5.53
N ARG A 264 -64.29 64.68 5.68
CA ARG A 264 -63.84 65.88 4.98
C ARG A 264 -63.81 65.68 3.46
N LEU A 265 -63.27 64.56 2.99
CA LEU A 265 -63.22 64.23 1.56
C LEU A 265 -64.62 64.02 0.98
N GLN A 266 -65.52 63.34 1.70
CA GLN A 266 -66.92 63.21 1.32
C GLN A 266 -67.59 64.58 1.21
N LEU A 267 -67.38 65.47 2.18
CA LEU A 267 -67.95 66.81 2.15
C LEU A 267 -67.42 67.63 0.97
N ALA A 268 -66.11 67.59 0.72
CA ALA A 268 -65.48 68.25 -0.42
C ALA A 268 -66.04 67.74 -1.75
N TYR A 269 -66.21 66.42 -1.88
CA TYR A 269 -66.84 65.79 -3.04
C TYR A 269 -68.29 66.24 -3.24
N ILE A 270 -69.10 66.25 -2.17
CA ILE A 270 -70.50 66.71 -2.22
C ILE A 270 -70.56 68.16 -2.72
N CYS A 271 -69.74 69.05 -2.16
CA CYS A 271 -69.69 70.46 -2.55
C CYS A 271 -69.27 70.63 -4.01
N ALA A 272 -68.19 69.95 -4.43
CA ALA A 272 -67.69 70.01 -5.81
C ALA A 272 -68.73 69.48 -6.81
N GLN A 273 -69.38 68.36 -6.48
CA GLN A 273 -70.38 67.73 -7.35
C GLN A 273 -71.65 68.57 -7.45
N HIS A 274 -72.08 69.20 -6.35
CA HIS A 274 -73.21 70.14 -6.36
C HIS A 274 -72.92 71.35 -7.25
N GLN A 275 -71.73 71.96 -7.12
CA GLN A 275 -71.30 73.07 -7.98
C GLN A 275 -71.21 72.66 -9.45
N LEU A 276 -70.65 71.48 -9.74
CA LEU A 276 -70.53 70.96 -11.09
C LEU A 276 -71.89 70.77 -11.75
N ILE A 277 -72.86 70.20 -11.03
CA ILE A 277 -74.22 70.00 -11.54
C ILE A 277 -74.92 71.34 -11.75
N HIS A 278 -74.78 72.29 -10.83
CA HIS A 278 -75.33 73.63 -10.97
C HIS A 278 -74.76 74.38 -12.19
N LEU A 279 -73.43 74.33 -12.39
CA LEU A 279 -72.77 74.93 -13.55
C LEU A 279 -73.19 74.26 -14.85
N LYS A 280 -73.33 72.92 -14.88
CA LYS A 280 -73.84 72.19 -16.06
C LYS A 280 -75.28 72.60 -16.37
N ALA A 281 -76.15 72.69 -15.37
CA ALA A 281 -77.54 73.10 -15.54
C ALA A 281 -77.66 74.55 -16.04
N SER A 282 -76.89 75.48 -15.48
CA SER A 282 -76.83 76.87 -15.93
C SER A 282 -76.33 76.98 -17.37
N ASN A 283 -75.29 76.24 -17.74
CA ASN A 283 -74.76 76.21 -19.10
C ASN A 283 -75.79 75.65 -20.10
N LEU A 284 -76.46 74.55 -19.76
CA LEU A 284 -77.53 73.97 -20.59
C LEU A 284 -78.73 74.91 -20.71
N SER A 285 -79.12 75.58 -19.62
CA SER A 285 -80.18 76.60 -19.61
C SER A 285 -79.82 77.76 -20.53
N MET A 286 -78.61 78.30 -20.43
CA MET A 286 -78.14 79.38 -21.30
C MET A 286 -78.10 78.97 -22.76
N LYS A 287 -77.65 77.74 -23.08
CA LYS A 287 -77.71 77.18 -24.43
C LYS A 287 -79.14 77.05 -24.95
N ALA A 288 -80.08 76.62 -24.12
CA ALA A 288 -81.50 76.53 -24.49
C ALA A 288 -82.11 77.93 -24.73
N SER A 289 -81.78 78.91 -23.88
CA SER A 289 -82.21 80.30 -24.05
C SER A 289 -81.66 80.93 -25.33
N ILE A 290 -80.41 80.65 -25.68
CA ILE A 290 -79.81 81.09 -26.95
C ILE A 290 -80.57 80.46 -28.12
N LYS A 291 -80.78 79.14 -28.11
CA LYS A 291 -81.55 78.45 -29.17
C LYS A 291 -82.97 78.99 -29.31
N TRP A 292 -83.67 79.21 -28.20
CA TRP A 292 -85.02 79.77 -28.20
C TRP A 292 -85.04 81.20 -28.76
N ALA A 293 -84.04 82.02 -28.41
CA ALA A 293 -83.89 83.36 -28.96
C ALA A 293 -83.61 83.35 -30.46
N GLU A 294 -82.73 82.45 -30.94
CA GLU A 294 -82.45 82.23 -32.36
C GLU A 294 -83.73 81.81 -33.11
N GLU A 295 -84.46 80.81 -32.62
CA GLU A 295 -85.72 80.33 -33.20
C GLU A 295 -86.82 81.40 -33.23
N ASN A 296 -86.92 82.24 -32.19
CA ASN A 296 -87.89 83.33 -32.16
C ASN A 296 -87.52 84.54 -33.01
N LEU A 297 -86.24 84.85 -33.14
CA LEU A 297 -85.78 85.88 -34.08
C LEU A 297 -86.16 85.48 -35.52
N HIS A 298 -86.11 84.17 -35.83
CA HIS A 298 -86.62 83.63 -37.08
C HIS A 298 -88.16 83.70 -37.21
N SER A 299 -88.91 83.44 -36.13
CA SER A 299 -90.39 83.42 -36.15
C SER A 299 -91.03 84.81 -36.21
N LEU A 300 -90.42 85.83 -35.59
CA LEU A 300 -90.86 87.23 -35.58
C LEU A 300 -90.87 87.88 -36.98
N SER A 301 -90.16 87.30 -37.95
CA SER A 301 -90.23 87.78 -39.34
C SER A 301 -91.49 87.33 -40.10
N SER A 302 -92.33 86.43 -39.54
CA SER A 302 -93.33 85.71 -40.36
C SER A 302 -94.78 85.63 -39.86
N LYS A 303 -95.20 86.17 -38.70
CA LYS A 303 -96.64 86.12 -38.31
C LYS A 303 -97.15 87.33 -37.51
N ALA A 304 -98.30 87.86 -37.93
CA ALA A 304 -99.16 88.75 -37.14
C ALA A 304 -99.93 87.93 -36.10
N VAL A 305 -100.01 88.43 -34.86
CA VAL A 305 -100.59 87.72 -33.72
C VAL A 305 -102.08 88.06 -33.59
N ASP A 306 -102.94 87.04 -33.66
CA ASP A 306 -104.38 87.15 -33.35
C ASP A 306 -104.60 87.28 -31.84
N LYS A 307 -105.46 88.23 -31.44
CA LYS A 307 -105.57 88.78 -30.07
C LYS A 307 -106.61 88.10 -29.17
N GLU A 308 -107.23 87.00 -29.57
CA GLU A 308 -108.32 86.39 -28.81
C GLU A 308 -107.83 85.19 -27.97
N ASN A 309 -108.14 85.20 -26.67
CA ASN A 309 -107.72 84.24 -25.61
C ASN A 309 -106.25 84.29 -25.14
N LEU A 310 -105.59 85.45 -25.22
CA LEU A 310 -104.25 85.63 -24.66
C LEU A 310 -104.21 85.45 -23.14
N ASP A 311 -105.18 86.00 -22.39
CA ASP A 311 -105.15 85.96 -20.92
C ASP A 311 -105.32 84.55 -20.34
N ALA A 312 -106.18 83.72 -20.95
CA ALA A 312 -106.36 82.33 -20.53
C ALA A 312 -105.09 81.50 -20.78
N LYS A 313 -104.40 81.74 -21.90
CA LYS A 313 -103.16 81.06 -22.28
C LYS A 313 -101.95 81.55 -21.48
N ILE A 314 -101.90 82.84 -21.16
CA ILE A 314 -100.91 83.42 -20.23
C ILE A 314 -101.12 82.81 -18.85
N SER A 315 -102.36 82.70 -18.38
CA SER A 315 -102.68 82.10 -17.09
C SER A 315 -102.29 80.63 -17.01
N SER A 316 -102.53 79.84 -18.07
CA SER A 316 -102.12 78.43 -18.13
C SER A 316 -100.59 78.28 -18.15
N LEU A 317 -99.88 79.05 -18.99
CA LEU A 317 -98.41 79.03 -19.04
C LEU A 317 -97.79 79.49 -17.73
N THR A 318 -98.35 80.50 -17.07
CA THR A 318 -97.88 80.96 -15.77
C THR A 318 -98.06 79.88 -14.70
N SER A 319 -99.14 79.09 -14.77
CA SER A 319 -99.34 77.95 -13.87
C SER A 319 -98.35 76.81 -14.14
N GLU A 320 -98.00 76.57 -15.40
CA GLU A 320 -96.98 75.59 -15.79
C GLU A 320 -95.58 76.01 -15.37
N ILE A 321 -95.22 77.29 -15.52
CA ILE A 321 -93.95 77.87 -15.04
C ILE A 321 -93.83 77.66 -13.53
N LYS A 322 -94.86 78.01 -12.76
CA LYS A 322 -94.86 77.79 -11.30
C LYS A 322 -94.67 76.32 -10.94
N LYS A 323 -95.34 75.41 -11.67
CA LYS A 323 -95.18 73.96 -11.47
C LYS A 323 -93.74 73.50 -11.77
N PHE A 324 -93.11 74.03 -12.82
CA PHE A 324 -91.72 73.72 -13.13
C PHE A 324 -90.75 74.32 -12.11
N GLU A 325 -91.00 75.54 -11.61
CA GLU A 325 -90.23 76.15 -10.52
C GLU A 325 -90.31 75.33 -9.23
N GLU A 326 -91.50 74.84 -8.86
CA GLU A 326 -91.70 73.92 -7.73
C GLU A 326 -90.96 72.59 -7.93
N GLN A 327 -90.96 72.03 -9.14
CA GLN A 327 -90.18 70.82 -9.44
C GLN A 327 -88.66 71.07 -9.38
N ILE A 328 -88.19 72.20 -9.90
CA ILE A 328 -86.77 72.59 -9.88
C ILE A 328 -86.29 72.77 -8.43
N THR A 329 -87.08 73.46 -7.61
CA THR A 329 -86.79 73.63 -6.18
C THR A 329 -86.81 72.30 -5.43
N GLN A 330 -87.78 71.42 -5.70
CA GLN A 330 -87.82 70.07 -5.12
C GLN A 330 -86.58 69.24 -5.48
N ILE A 331 -86.14 69.29 -6.74
CA ILE A 331 -84.93 68.59 -7.19
C ILE A 331 -83.69 69.20 -6.54
N LYS A 332 -83.58 70.53 -6.52
CA LYS A 332 -82.43 71.26 -5.98
C LYS A 332 -82.23 71.03 -4.48
N ASP A 333 -83.32 71.07 -3.72
CA ASP A 333 -83.25 71.10 -2.25
C ASP A 333 -83.40 69.72 -1.61
N LYS A 334 -84.06 68.77 -2.27
CA LYS A 334 -84.34 67.44 -1.69
C LYS A 334 -83.66 66.30 -2.44
N SER A 335 -83.89 66.13 -3.74
CA SER A 335 -83.41 64.93 -4.44
C SER A 335 -81.90 64.99 -4.73
N LEU A 336 -81.40 66.15 -5.18
CA LEU A 336 -80.01 66.31 -5.56
C LEU A 336 -79.05 66.13 -4.37
N PRO A 337 -79.27 66.73 -3.18
CA PRO A 337 -78.38 66.51 -2.04
C PRO A 337 -78.39 65.06 -1.54
N ALA A 338 -79.54 64.36 -1.61
CA ALA A 338 -79.64 62.96 -1.20
C ALA A 338 -78.80 62.04 -2.09
N VAL A 339 -78.98 62.14 -3.41
CA VAL A 339 -78.24 61.33 -4.39
C VAL A 339 -76.74 61.63 -4.36
N VAL A 340 -76.35 62.90 -4.23
CA VAL A 340 -74.93 63.28 -4.14
C VAL A 340 -74.30 62.74 -2.85
N ARG A 341 -75.05 62.67 -1.74
CA ARG A 341 -74.57 62.07 -0.48
C ARG A 341 -74.39 60.56 -0.59
N GLU A 342 -75.32 59.84 -1.20
CA GLU A 342 -75.18 58.40 -1.46
C GLU A 342 -73.97 58.13 -2.36
N ASN A 343 -73.79 58.93 -3.42
CA ASN A 343 -72.65 58.81 -4.31
C ASN A 343 -71.31 59.12 -3.59
N ALA A 344 -71.31 60.04 -2.63
CA ALA A 344 -70.13 60.32 -1.79
C ALA A 344 -69.77 59.14 -0.89
N GLN A 345 -70.74 58.36 -0.40
CA GLN A 345 -70.45 57.15 0.39
C GLN A 345 -69.75 56.07 -0.43
N LEU A 346 -69.99 56.01 -1.75
CA LEU A 346 -69.30 55.08 -2.64
C LEU A 346 -67.80 55.40 -2.80
N LEU A 347 -67.36 56.61 -2.41
CA LEU A 347 -65.95 57.00 -2.40
C LEU A 347 -65.11 56.24 -1.35
N ASN A 348 -65.76 55.67 -0.34
CA ASN A 348 -65.06 54.91 0.72
C ASN A 348 -64.35 53.68 0.17
N MET A 349 -64.97 52.96 -0.76
CA MET A 349 -64.42 51.73 -1.33
C MET A 349 -63.09 51.94 -2.08
N PRO A 350 -62.98 52.88 -3.04
CA PRO A 350 -61.71 53.11 -3.73
C PRO A 350 -60.62 53.69 -2.83
N MET A 351 -60.97 54.50 -1.81
CA MET A 351 -59.98 54.99 -0.84
C MET A 351 -59.42 53.86 0.02
N VAL A 352 -60.29 53.06 0.63
CA VAL A 352 -59.87 51.91 1.45
C VAL A 352 -59.07 50.91 0.61
N LYS A 353 -59.47 50.70 -0.65
CA LYS A 353 -58.69 49.88 -1.58
C LYS A 353 -57.30 50.47 -1.83
N GLY A 354 -57.19 51.77 -2.06
CA GLY A 354 -55.89 52.44 -2.25
C GLY A 354 -54.97 52.31 -1.03
N ASP A 355 -55.53 52.42 0.18
CA ASP A 355 -54.78 52.21 1.42
C ASP A 355 -54.27 50.77 1.53
N PHE A 356 -55.10 49.77 1.20
CA PHE A 356 -54.67 48.38 1.18
C PHE A 356 -53.65 48.08 0.08
N ASP A 357 -53.82 48.62 -1.12
CA ASP A 357 -52.87 48.47 -2.23
C ASP A 357 -51.50 49.05 -1.84
N LEU A 358 -51.48 50.18 -1.12
CA LEU A 358 -50.24 50.77 -0.56
C LEU A 358 -49.60 49.87 0.50
N GLN A 359 -50.40 49.31 1.41
CA GLN A 359 -49.91 48.37 2.42
C GLN A 359 -49.33 47.10 1.80
N ILE A 360 -50.00 46.53 0.79
CA ILE A 360 -49.54 45.35 0.06
C ILE A 360 -48.22 45.65 -0.65
N ALA A 361 -48.13 46.77 -1.38
CA ALA A 361 -46.88 47.15 -2.07
C ALA A 361 -45.69 47.31 -1.12
N LYS A 362 -45.93 47.85 0.09
CA LYS A 362 -44.91 47.96 1.14
C LYS A 362 -44.51 46.59 1.70
N GLN A 363 -45.47 45.68 1.90
CA GLN A 363 -45.19 44.31 2.33
C GLN A 363 -44.40 43.54 1.27
N ASP A 364 -44.81 43.61 -0.01
CA ASP A 364 -44.10 42.98 -1.12
C ASP A 364 -42.65 43.46 -1.20
N TYR A 365 -42.41 44.77 -0.99
CA TYR A 365 -41.06 45.32 -0.91
C TYR A 365 -40.25 44.68 0.23
N TYR A 366 -40.80 44.58 1.44
CA TYR A 366 -40.10 43.96 2.56
C TYR A 366 -39.85 42.47 2.33
N THR A 367 -40.83 41.73 1.82
CA THR A 367 -40.69 40.31 1.51
C THR A 367 -39.57 40.09 0.50
N ALA A 368 -39.51 40.88 -0.58
CA ALA A 368 -38.44 40.78 -1.56
C ALA A 368 -37.04 41.06 -0.96
N ARG A 369 -36.95 42.02 -0.02
CA ARG A 369 -35.69 42.32 0.69
C ARG A 369 -35.32 41.23 1.69
N GLN A 370 -36.29 40.68 2.40
CA GLN A 370 -36.09 39.56 3.33
C GLN A 370 -35.66 38.30 2.58
N GLU A 371 -36.25 37.99 1.44
CA GLU A 371 -35.83 36.88 0.57
C GLU A 371 -34.37 37.04 0.12
N LEU A 372 -33.94 38.25 -0.20
CA LEU A 372 -32.54 38.50 -0.56
C LEU A 372 -31.60 38.21 0.60
N VAL A 373 -31.92 38.65 1.82
CA VAL A 373 -31.14 38.36 3.03
C VAL A 373 -31.14 36.86 3.33
N LEU A 374 -32.31 36.22 3.29
CA LEU A 374 -32.48 34.79 3.50
C LEU A 374 -31.63 33.98 2.52
N ASN A 375 -31.66 34.32 1.23
CA ASN A 375 -30.88 33.63 0.20
C ASN A 375 -29.37 33.73 0.46
N GLN A 376 -28.87 34.86 0.96
CA GLN A 376 -27.46 34.98 1.33
C GLN A 376 -27.14 34.17 2.58
N LEU A 377 -27.98 34.20 3.61
CA LEU A 377 -27.81 33.38 4.81
C LEU A 377 -27.84 31.88 4.50
N ILE A 378 -28.72 31.43 3.59
CA ILE A 378 -28.76 30.04 3.13
C ILE A 378 -27.45 29.67 2.42
N LYS A 379 -26.91 30.56 1.57
CA LYS A 379 -25.62 30.31 0.91
C LYS A 379 -24.47 30.18 1.92
N GLN A 380 -24.40 31.07 2.90
CA GLN A 380 -23.40 30.98 3.97
C GLN A 380 -23.58 29.69 4.79
N LYS A 381 -24.81 29.34 5.16
CA LYS A 381 -25.08 28.09 5.86
C LYS A 381 -24.66 26.87 5.04
N ALA A 382 -24.99 26.84 3.75
CA ALA A 382 -24.63 25.76 2.86
C ALA A 382 -23.10 25.64 2.66
N SER A 383 -22.36 26.76 2.59
CA SER A 383 -20.89 26.74 2.51
C SER A 383 -20.29 26.14 3.78
N PHE A 384 -20.76 26.53 4.97
CA PHE A 384 -20.33 25.93 6.23
C PHE A 384 -20.67 24.44 6.35
N GLU A 385 -21.90 24.04 5.98
CA GLU A 385 -22.32 22.64 6.02
C GLU A 385 -21.49 21.78 5.06
N LEU A 386 -21.20 22.26 3.86
CA LEU A 386 -20.35 21.54 2.89
C LEU A 386 -18.93 21.36 3.44
N LEU A 387 -18.37 22.40 4.05
CA LEU A 387 -17.05 22.34 4.68
C LEU A 387 -17.05 21.33 5.83
N GLN A 388 -18.04 21.38 6.71
CA GLN A 388 -18.19 20.43 7.81
C GLN A 388 -18.30 18.98 7.31
N LEU A 389 -19.18 18.74 6.33
CA LEU A 389 -19.34 17.41 5.72
C LEU A 389 -18.04 16.91 5.10
N SER A 390 -17.28 17.79 4.46
CA SER A 390 -15.97 17.44 3.89
C SER A 390 -14.99 16.97 4.97
N TYR A 391 -14.94 17.65 6.13
CA TYR A 391 -14.16 17.22 7.28
C TYR A 391 -14.63 15.90 7.88
N GLU A 392 -15.93 15.69 8.01
CA GLU A 392 -16.49 14.45 8.53
C GLU A 392 -16.19 13.25 7.63
N ILE A 393 -16.28 13.44 6.31
CA ILE A 393 -15.91 12.41 5.32
C ILE A 393 -14.42 12.12 5.41
N GLU A 394 -13.57 13.14 5.47
CA GLU A 394 -12.12 12.96 5.62
C GLU A 394 -11.80 12.20 6.92
N LEU A 395 -12.39 12.60 8.04
CA LEU A 395 -12.20 11.93 9.34
C LEU A 395 -12.62 10.45 9.28
N ARG A 396 -13.75 10.15 8.65
CA ARG A 396 -14.20 8.75 8.48
C ARG A 396 -13.20 7.95 7.66
N LYS A 397 -12.64 8.53 6.59
CA LYS A 397 -11.60 7.88 5.78
C LYS A 397 -10.32 7.65 6.56
N HIS A 398 -9.91 8.60 7.40
CA HIS A 398 -8.75 8.40 8.28
C HIS A 398 -8.99 7.27 9.28
N TRP A 399 -10.20 7.14 9.83
CA TRP A 399 -10.56 6.01 10.70
C TRP A 399 -10.55 4.68 9.95
N ASP A 400 -11.08 4.62 8.73
CA ASP A 400 -11.03 3.41 7.90
C ASP A 400 -9.58 2.97 7.65
N ILE A 401 -8.70 3.92 7.28
CA ILE A 401 -7.26 3.67 7.07
C ILE A 401 -6.59 3.23 8.37
N TYR A 402 -6.88 3.89 9.49
CA TYR A 402 -6.35 3.55 10.80
C TYR A 402 -6.69 2.09 11.16
N HIS A 403 -7.95 1.68 11.01
CA HIS A 403 -8.36 0.30 11.27
C HIS A 403 -7.68 -0.71 10.34
N GLN A 404 -7.50 -0.38 9.06
CA GLN A 404 -6.77 -1.25 8.13
C GLN A 404 -5.30 -1.41 8.53
N LEU A 405 -4.64 -0.31 8.91
CA LEU A 405 -3.26 -0.33 9.39
C LEU A 405 -3.13 -1.10 10.71
N GLU A 406 -4.08 -0.92 11.64
CA GLU A 406 -4.11 -1.66 12.90
C GLU A 406 -4.25 -3.16 12.67
N ASN A 407 -5.17 -3.58 11.80
CA ASN A 407 -5.34 -4.98 11.43
C ASN A 407 -4.06 -5.56 10.82
N LEU A 408 -3.43 -4.82 9.90
CA LEU A 408 -2.17 -5.23 9.28
C LEU A 408 -1.05 -5.40 10.31
N VAL A 409 -0.93 -4.48 11.27
CA VAL A 409 0.04 -4.58 12.37
C VAL A 409 -0.23 -5.81 13.24
N GLN A 410 -1.49 -6.12 13.52
CA GLN A 410 -1.86 -7.31 14.28
C GLN A 410 -1.54 -8.60 13.51
N GLU A 411 -1.89 -8.69 12.22
CA GLU A 411 -1.59 -9.84 11.37
C GLU A 411 -0.08 -10.07 11.22
N LEU A 412 0.68 -9.00 10.96
CA LEU A 412 2.14 -9.07 10.91
C LEU A 412 2.72 -9.48 12.27
N GLY A 413 2.20 -8.94 13.38
CA GLY A 413 2.61 -9.34 14.72
C GLY A 413 2.37 -10.83 15.02
N GLN A 414 1.20 -11.35 14.66
CA GLN A 414 0.86 -12.77 14.82
C GLN A 414 1.75 -13.66 13.95
N SER A 415 1.95 -13.30 12.67
CA SER A 415 2.80 -14.06 11.76
C SER A 415 4.25 -14.09 12.26
N ASN A 416 4.77 -12.97 12.76
CA ASN A 416 6.11 -12.89 13.32
C ASN A 416 6.25 -13.77 14.57
N LEU A 417 5.25 -13.77 15.46
CA LEU A 417 5.24 -14.63 16.64
C LEU A 417 5.19 -16.12 16.28
N MET A 418 4.44 -16.51 15.24
CA MET A 418 4.45 -17.89 14.73
C MET A 418 5.82 -18.26 14.15
N LEU A 419 6.46 -17.36 13.40
CA LEU A 419 7.81 -17.58 12.87
C LEU A 419 8.84 -17.74 13.99
N TYR A 420 8.79 -16.90 15.02
CA TYR A 420 9.66 -17.05 16.19
C TYR A 420 9.48 -18.41 16.88
N LYS A 421 8.24 -18.85 17.10
CA LYS A 421 7.95 -20.18 17.67
C LYS A 421 8.47 -21.32 16.80
N GLN A 422 8.30 -21.23 15.48
CA GLN A 422 8.84 -22.23 14.55
C GLN A 422 10.36 -22.26 14.61
N LEU A 423 11.00 -21.09 14.67
CA LEU A 423 12.46 -20.98 14.76
C LEU A 423 12.97 -21.54 16.09
N GLU A 424 12.28 -21.29 17.20
CA GLU A 424 12.56 -21.86 18.52
C GLU A 424 12.47 -23.39 18.53
N MET A 425 11.40 -23.97 17.95
CA MET A 425 11.26 -25.41 17.79
C MET A 425 12.37 -26.02 16.90
N LEU A 426 12.86 -25.29 15.90
CA LEU A 426 13.96 -25.76 15.04
C LEU A 426 15.33 -25.66 15.72
N THR A 427 15.50 -24.77 16.69
CA THR A 427 16.72 -24.68 17.50
C THR A 427 16.81 -25.77 18.58
N ASP A 428 15.69 -26.43 18.93
CA ASP A 428 15.70 -27.52 19.90
C ASP A 428 16.40 -28.78 19.34
N PRO A 429 17.52 -29.23 19.93
CA PRO A 429 18.30 -30.36 19.40
C PRO A 429 17.56 -31.71 19.48
N SER A 430 16.48 -31.80 20.26
CA SER A 430 15.63 -32.98 20.42
C SER A 430 14.76 -33.28 19.18
N VAL A 431 14.44 -32.29 18.35
CA VAL A 431 13.64 -32.48 17.12
C VAL A 431 14.42 -33.26 16.06
N SER A 432 15.75 -33.15 16.06
CA SER A 432 16.63 -33.96 15.20
C SER A 432 16.56 -35.47 15.51
N GLN A 433 16.18 -35.85 16.72
CA GLN A 433 16.12 -37.25 17.17
C GLN A 433 14.82 -37.97 16.72
N GLN A 434 13.75 -37.24 16.40
CA GLN A 434 12.47 -37.82 15.96
C GLN A 434 12.46 -38.23 14.48
N ILE A 435 13.43 -37.77 13.67
CA ILE A 435 13.56 -38.12 12.24
C ILE A 435 14.45 -39.35 12.07
N ASN A 436 14.47 -40.27 13.03
CA ASN A 436 15.01 -41.60 12.79
C ASN A 436 13.90 -42.46 12.18
N PRO A 437 14.10 -43.06 10.99
CA PRO A 437 13.15 -44.07 10.50
C PRO A 437 13.10 -45.17 11.56
N ARG A 438 11.89 -45.48 12.06
CA ARG A 438 11.61 -46.61 12.97
C ARG A 438 12.12 -47.91 12.32
N ASN A 439 13.40 -48.21 12.50
CA ASN A 439 14.03 -49.46 12.04
C ASN A 439 14.25 -50.43 13.19
N THR A 440 13.89 -50.06 14.42
CA THR A 440 13.81 -50.96 15.56
C THR A 440 12.39 -51.47 15.67
N ILE A 441 12.22 -52.77 15.47
CA ILE A 441 10.96 -53.49 15.77
C ILE A 441 10.70 -53.30 17.27
N ASP A 442 9.65 -52.55 17.59
CA ASP A 442 9.23 -52.30 18.96
C ASP A 442 8.61 -53.58 19.55
N THR A 443 8.69 -53.77 20.87
CA THR A 443 8.07 -54.91 21.57
C THR A 443 6.54 -54.92 21.44
N LYS A 444 5.97 -53.81 20.96
CA LYS A 444 4.54 -53.64 20.64
C LYS A 444 4.18 -53.96 19.20
N ASP A 445 5.13 -54.34 18.35
CA ASP A 445 4.85 -54.68 16.97
C ASP A 445 4.21 -56.07 16.88
N HIS A 446 2.89 -56.07 16.82
CA HIS A 446 2.07 -57.28 16.80
C HIS A 446 2.29 -58.13 15.53
N SER A 447 2.76 -57.51 14.45
CA SER A 447 2.97 -58.18 13.17
C SER A 447 4.15 -59.15 13.22
N THR A 448 5.27 -58.72 13.80
CA THR A 448 6.49 -59.52 13.99
C THR A 448 6.31 -60.57 15.08
N HIS A 449 5.59 -60.25 16.16
CA HIS A 449 5.20 -61.23 17.18
C HIS A 449 4.34 -62.37 16.61
N ARG A 450 3.40 -62.04 15.73
CA ARG A 450 2.54 -63.04 15.10
C ARG A 450 3.28 -63.91 14.08
N LEU A 451 4.25 -63.33 13.38
CA LEU A 451 5.12 -64.06 12.46
C LEU A 451 6.06 -65.02 13.22
N TYR A 452 6.58 -64.58 14.36
CA TYR A 452 7.35 -65.44 15.27
C TYR A 452 6.50 -66.59 15.86
N GLN A 453 5.27 -66.30 16.29
CA GLN A 453 4.32 -67.32 16.77
C GLN A 453 3.97 -68.36 15.70
N LEU A 454 3.86 -67.95 14.43
CA LEU A 454 3.61 -68.85 13.30
C LEU A 454 4.82 -69.74 12.98
N LEU A 455 6.04 -69.25 13.22
CA LEU A 455 7.28 -69.97 12.92
C LEU A 455 7.71 -70.93 14.04
N GLU A 456 7.51 -70.58 15.32
CA GLU A 456 7.92 -71.43 16.45
C GLU A 456 6.77 -72.23 17.11
N GLY A 457 5.51 -71.98 16.74
CA GLY A 457 4.35 -72.63 17.35
C GLY A 457 4.15 -72.23 18.82
N GLU A 458 2.97 -72.53 19.39
CA GLU A 458 2.52 -72.04 20.70
C GLU A 458 3.25 -72.65 21.93
N ASN A 459 4.59 -72.75 21.90
CA ASN A 459 5.39 -73.27 23.02
C ASN A 459 6.11 -72.14 23.78
N LYS A 460 5.45 -71.68 24.85
CA LYS A 460 5.93 -71.07 26.11
C LYS A 460 7.22 -70.21 26.10
N LYS A 461 7.01 -68.92 26.39
CA LYS A 461 7.85 -68.01 27.22
C LYS A 461 9.37 -68.09 27.00
N LYS A 462 9.84 -67.79 25.80
CA LYS A 462 11.15 -67.14 25.63
C LYS A 462 10.90 -65.74 25.11
N GLU A 463 11.41 -64.74 25.81
CA GLU A 463 11.44 -63.38 25.30
C GLU A 463 12.26 -63.40 24.01
N LEU A 464 11.71 -62.82 22.93
CA LEU A 464 12.34 -62.72 21.60
C LEU A 464 13.74 -62.09 21.64
N PHE A 465 14.08 -61.43 22.75
CA PHE A 465 15.35 -60.75 22.96
C PHE A 465 15.93 -61.17 24.32
N LEU A 466 17.13 -61.74 24.31
CA LEU A 466 17.95 -61.88 25.51
C LEU A 466 18.38 -60.49 25.96
N THR A 467 17.89 -60.05 27.11
CA THR A 467 18.43 -58.86 27.79
C THR A 467 19.83 -59.16 28.32
N HIS A 468 20.68 -58.13 28.41
CA HIS A 468 22.11 -58.26 28.73
C HIS A 468 22.41 -58.99 30.06
N GLY A 469 21.42 -59.12 30.95
CA GLY A 469 21.51 -59.90 32.20
C GLY A 469 21.37 -61.42 32.03
N ASN A 470 20.79 -61.91 30.93
CA ASN A 470 20.61 -63.34 30.69
C ASN A 470 21.78 -63.98 29.91
N LEU A 471 22.85 -63.21 29.65
CA LEU A 471 24.10 -63.68 29.05
C LEU A 471 25.13 -64.17 30.07
N GLU A 472 24.88 -63.99 31.38
CA GLU A 472 25.79 -64.41 32.46
C GLU A 472 25.51 -65.81 33.03
N GLU A 473 24.48 -66.53 32.55
CA GLU A 473 24.15 -67.89 32.99
C GLU A 473 24.18 -68.94 31.86
N VAL A 474 25.21 -68.91 31.00
CA VAL A 474 25.55 -70.05 30.10
C VAL A 474 26.93 -70.58 30.38
#